data_AF-A0A381VVC7-F1
#
_entry.id   AF-A0A381VVC7-F1
#
_cell.length_a   1.000
_cell.length_b   1.000
_cell.length_c   1.000
_cell.angle_alpha   90.00
_cell.angle_beta   90.00
_cell.angle_gamma   90.00
#
_symmetry.space_group_name_H-M   'P 1'
#
loop_
_entity.id
_entity.type
_entity.pdbx_description
1 polymer ?
#
loop_
_entity_poly.entity_id
_entity_poly.type
_entity_poly.pdbx_seq_one_letter_code
_entity_poly.pdbx_strand_id
1 'polypeptide(L)'
;MKEQKEDKILGRAVATLKVAPLQTYQNMTVAPLIGVTEEEGPEYLTLTEALAEDLLEVTEIDHGGSVPNLRVRNLSEGSVLLLDGEELMGAKQNRVLNTSVLVAGQTEVVVPVSCTEQGRWQYKSDKFMDSGVMMAKMVRSCKSQSVTQSLRTQSSYDSNQGAVWNSIAHLSTNTSSYSPTGAMKAVYEQSESDLIGYRESFPLVKGQRGVLFFISGSFAGSEILSR
;
A
#
# COMPACT_ATOMS: atom_id res chain seq x y z
N MET A 1 24.93 18.51 -2.05
CA MET A 1 24.00 19.48 -2.69
C MET A 1 22.59 18.92 -2.87
N LYS A 2 22.42 17.66 -3.33
CA LYS A 2 21.11 16.99 -3.47
C LYS A 2 20.46 16.67 -2.11
N GLU A 3 21.22 16.10 -1.20
CA GLU A 3 20.79 15.75 0.18
C GLU A 3 20.30 16.97 0.98
N GLN A 4 21.06 18.08 0.95
CA GLN A 4 20.63 19.37 1.53
C GLN A 4 19.36 19.98 0.91
N LYS A 5 19.00 19.59 -0.33
CA LYS A 5 17.77 20.04 -0.99
C LYS A 5 16.60 19.15 -0.56
N GLU A 6 16.81 17.85 -0.42
CA GLU A 6 15.82 16.87 0.07
C GLU A 6 15.43 17.16 1.53
N ASP A 7 16.40 17.43 2.40
CA ASP A 7 16.15 17.81 3.81
C ASP A 7 15.29 19.07 3.92
N LYS A 8 15.49 20.05 3.02
CA LYS A 8 14.68 21.27 2.97
C LYS A 8 13.25 21.00 2.53
N ILE A 9 13.05 20.09 1.57
CA ILE A 9 11.71 19.72 1.08
C ILE A 9 10.95 18.98 2.18
N LEU A 10 11.58 17.98 2.82
CA LEU A 10 10.98 17.22 3.91
C LEU A 10 10.70 18.10 5.14
N GLY A 11 11.67 18.93 5.53
CA GLY A 11 11.50 19.87 6.63
C GLY A 11 10.36 20.85 6.40
N ARG A 12 10.21 21.35 5.17
CA ARG A 12 9.07 22.20 4.79
C ARG A 12 7.75 21.44 4.83
N ALA A 13 7.69 20.24 4.24
CA ALA A 13 6.48 19.43 4.24
C ALA A 13 5.97 19.18 5.67
N VAL A 14 6.84 18.76 6.58
CA VAL A 14 6.49 18.52 7.99
C VAL A 14 6.11 19.82 8.72
N ALA A 15 6.83 20.92 8.46
CA ALA A 15 6.52 22.22 9.07
C ALA A 15 5.14 22.78 8.66
N THR A 16 4.59 22.31 7.54
CA THR A 16 3.26 22.68 7.05
C THR A 16 2.13 21.79 7.57
N LEU A 17 2.39 20.91 8.53
CA LEU A 17 1.40 20.04 9.15
C LEU A 17 1.08 20.48 10.58
N LYS A 18 -0.20 20.39 10.96
CA LYS A 18 -0.65 20.45 12.36
C LYS A 18 -1.38 19.18 12.73
N VAL A 19 -1.32 18.84 14.00
CA VAL A 19 -2.12 17.74 14.56
C VAL A 19 -3.53 18.25 14.82
N ALA A 20 -4.52 17.61 14.21
CA ALA A 20 -5.94 17.84 14.50
C ALA A 20 -6.34 17.15 15.83
N PRO A 21 -7.55 17.38 16.36
CA PRO A 21 -8.01 16.66 17.55
C PRO A 21 -7.85 15.15 17.40
N LEU A 22 -7.33 14.52 18.46
CA LEU A 22 -7.11 13.09 18.50
C LEU A 22 -8.44 12.34 18.43
N GLN A 23 -8.46 11.25 17.68
CA GLN A 23 -9.60 10.35 17.58
C GLN A 23 -9.17 9.03 18.23
N THR A 24 -9.94 8.54 19.21
CA THR A 24 -9.58 7.35 19.98
C THR A 24 -10.73 6.35 19.97
N TYR A 25 -10.42 5.09 19.68
CA TYR A 25 -11.34 3.98 19.77
C TYR A 25 -10.60 2.74 20.26
N GLN A 26 -11.14 2.10 21.30
CA GLN A 26 -10.51 0.97 21.97
C GLN A 26 -9.06 1.29 22.35
N ASN A 27 -8.10 0.47 21.93
CA ASN A 27 -6.68 0.64 22.17
C ASN A 27 -5.97 1.47 21.10
N MET A 28 -6.68 2.04 20.12
CA MET A 28 -6.08 2.82 19.03
C MET A 28 -6.41 4.30 19.16
N THR A 29 -5.38 5.14 19.02
CA THR A 29 -5.52 6.60 18.88
C THR A 29 -4.92 7.02 17.54
N VAL A 30 -5.68 7.80 16.80
CA VAL A 30 -5.31 8.39 15.51
C VAL A 30 -5.15 9.89 15.71
N ALA A 31 -4.02 10.43 15.26
CA ALA A 31 -3.76 11.86 15.21
C ALA A 31 -3.72 12.31 13.75
N PRO A 32 -4.82 12.87 13.20
CA PRO A 32 -4.82 13.36 11.84
C PRO A 32 -3.83 14.52 11.68
N LEU A 33 -3.07 14.51 10.58
CA LEU A 33 -2.15 15.57 10.21
C LEU A 33 -2.79 16.42 9.14
N ILE A 34 -3.13 17.66 9.46
CA ILE A 34 -3.78 18.62 8.56
C ILE A 34 -2.75 19.56 7.94
N GLY A 35 -2.85 19.79 6.63
CA GLY A 35 -2.10 20.83 5.93
C GLY A 35 -2.57 22.22 6.36
N VAL A 36 -1.63 23.11 6.68
CA VAL A 36 -1.93 24.52 7.02
C VAL A 36 -1.50 25.53 5.96
N THR A 37 -0.95 25.04 4.86
CA THR A 37 -0.61 25.81 3.66
C THR A 37 -1.29 25.19 2.46
N GLU A 38 -1.28 25.90 1.33
CA GLU A 38 -1.70 25.33 0.05
C GLU A 38 -0.93 24.05 -0.28
N GLU A 39 -1.58 23.16 -1.02
CA GLU A 39 -1.01 21.91 -1.50
C GLU A 39 0.12 22.22 -2.46
N GLU A 40 1.33 21.76 -2.11
CA GLU A 40 2.50 21.80 -2.97
C GLU A 40 2.95 20.37 -3.24
N GLY A 41 3.12 19.99 -4.50
CA GLY A 41 3.53 18.65 -4.88
C GLY A 41 3.11 18.28 -6.29
N PRO A 42 3.50 17.09 -6.77
CA PRO A 42 2.99 16.57 -8.02
C PRO A 42 1.48 16.32 -7.94
N GLU A 43 0.78 16.54 -9.04
CA GLU A 43 -0.59 16.08 -9.18
C GLU A 43 -0.61 14.60 -9.56
N TYR A 44 -1.46 13.84 -8.88
CA TYR A 44 -1.63 12.42 -9.15
C TYR A 44 -3.05 11.95 -8.83
N LEU A 45 -3.47 10.92 -9.55
CA LEU A 45 -4.56 10.03 -9.14
C LEU A 45 -4.01 8.93 -8.24
N THR A 46 -4.82 8.41 -7.33
CA THR A 46 -4.52 7.19 -6.57
C THR A 46 -4.73 5.94 -7.44
N LEU A 47 -4.19 4.80 -7.00
CA LEU A 47 -4.46 3.50 -7.61
C LEU A 47 -5.97 3.24 -7.75
N THR A 48 -6.72 3.43 -6.65
CA THR A 48 -8.16 3.21 -6.59
C THR A 48 -8.91 4.09 -7.59
N GLU A 49 -8.64 5.40 -7.63
CA GLU A 49 -9.29 6.33 -8.57
C GLU A 49 -8.96 5.95 -10.03
N ALA A 50 -7.69 5.71 -10.33
CA ALA A 50 -7.27 5.45 -11.70
C ALA A 50 -7.79 4.10 -12.23
N LEU A 51 -7.90 3.07 -11.38
CA LEU A 51 -8.54 1.80 -11.75
C LEU A 51 -10.06 1.95 -11.92
N ALA A 52 -10.72 2.72 -11.05
CA ALA A 52 -12.17 2.92 -11.10
C ALA A 52 -12.63 3.70 -12.35
N GLU A 53 -11.77 4.59 -12.87
CA GLU A 53 -12.02 5.37 -14.09
C GLU A 53 -11.47 4.71 -15.37
N ASP A 54 -11.01 3.45 -15.31
CA ASP A 54 -10.37 2.74 -16.43
C ASP A 54 -9.13 3.49 -17.02
N LEU A 55 -8.50 4.34 -16.21
CA LEU A 55 -7.31 5.14 -16.55
C LEU A 55 -5.99 4.41 -16.25
N LEU A 56 -6.05 3.29 -15.54
CA LEU A 56 -4.90 2.43 -15.23
C LEU A 56 -5.19 1.00 -15.64
N GLU A 57 -4.26 0.37 -16.34
CA GLU A 57 -4.32 -1.06 -16.66
C GLU A 57 -3.14 -1.78 -15.99
N VAL A 58 -3.45 -2.82 -15.21
CA VAL A 58 -2.45 -3.64 -14.54
C VAL A 58 -2.60 -5.09 -14.97
N THR A 59 -1.54 -5.69 -15.50
CA THR A 59 -1.53 -7.08 -16.01
C THR A 59 -0.30 -7.83 -15.58
N GLU A 60 -0.32 -9.16 -15.75
CA GLU A 60 0.91 -9.94 -15.80
C GLU A 60 1.78 -9.46 -16.99
N ILE A 61 3.11 -9.63 -16.90
CA ILE A 61 4.01 -9.27 -18.02
C ILE A 61 3.74 -10.14 -19.25
N ASP A 62 3.44 -11.42 -19.03
CA ASP A 62 3.12 -12.41 -20.05
C ASP A 62 2.04 -13.39 -19.58
N HIS A 63 1.57 -14.26 -20.48
CA HIS A 63 0.56 -15.29 -20.18
C HIS A 63 1.07 -16.39 -19.21
N GLY A 64 2.39 -16.51 -19.05
CA GLY A 64 3.04 -17.39 -18.08
C GLY A 64 2.87 -16.90 -16.65
N GLY A 65 2.65 -15.60 -16.47
CA GLY A 65 2.67 -14.95 -15.16
C GLY A 65 4.11 -14.86 -14.67
N SER A 66 4.60 -13.66 -14.42
CA SER A 66 5.98 -13.44 -14.00
C SER A 66 5.99 -12.89 -12.59
N VAL A 67 6.30 -13.73 -11.61
CA VAL A 67 6.75 -13.24 -10.30
C VAL A 67 8.23 -12.92 -10.46
N PRO A 68 8.73 -11.75 -10.02
CA PRO A 68 8.12 -10.80 -9.08
C PRO A 68 7.59 -9.50 -9.71
N ASN A 69 7.03 -9.50 -10.93
CA ASN A 69 6.76 -8.24 -11.63
C ASN A 69 5.38 -8.15 -12.29
N LEU A 70 4.77 -6.97 -12.27
CA LEU A 70 3.56 -6.65 -13.03
C LEU A 70 3.82 -5.56 -14.06
N ARG A 71 3.07 -5.58 -15.16
CA ARG A 71 3.01 -4.48 -16.12
C ARG A 71 1.93 -3.50 -15.66
N VAL A 72 2.28 -2.22 -15.56
CA VAL A 72 1.34 -1.13 -15.29
C VAL A 72 1.37 -0.15 -16.46
N ARG A 73 0.20 0.16 -17.01
CA ARG A 73 0.01 1.14 -18.08
C ARG A 73 -0.88 2.25 -17.56
N ASN A 74 -0.32 3.45 -17.45
CA ASN A 74 -1.07 4.66 -17.14
C ASN A 74 -1.61 5.25 -18.45
N LEU A 75 -2.92 5.22 -18.60
CA LEU A 75 -3.64 5.70 -19.77
C LEU A 75 -4.09 7.16 -19.63
N SER A 76 -3.98 7.74 -18.42
CA SER A 76 -4.28 9.15 -18.18
C SER A 76 -3.15 10.08 -18.64
N GLU A 77 -3.48 11.36 -18.79
CA GLU A 77 -2.49 12.44 -18.99
C GLU A 77 -1.68 12.73 -17.70
N GLY A 78 -2.28 12.47 -16.54
CA GLY A 78 -1.71 12.76 -15.22
C GLY A 78 -0.85 11.62 -14.67
N SER A 79 -0.17 11.87 -13.55
CA SER A 79 0.54 10.79 -12.86
C SER A 79 -0.42 9.92 -12.05
N VAL A 80 -0.08 8.65 -11.85
CA VAL A 80 -0.79 7.76 -10.93
C VAL A 80 0.18 7.32 -9.84
N LEU A 81 -0.19 7.54 -8.57
CA LEU A 81 0.59 7.11 -7.42
C LEU A 81 0.13 5.72 -6.98
N LEU A 82 1.06 4.78 -7.02
CA LEU A 82 0.91 3.44 -6.50
C LEU A 82 1.72 3.33 -5.20
N LEU A 83 1.12 2.89 -4.11
CA LEU A 83 1.73 2.86 -2.80
C LEU A 83 2.26 1.47 -2.43
N ASP A 84 3.43 1.45 -1.79
CA ASP A 84 3.95 0.26 -1.14
C ASP A 84 2.92 -0.36 -0.20
N GLY A 85 2.56 -1.62 -0.45
CA GLY A 85 1.58 -2.33 0.37
C GLY A 85 0.17 -2.35 -0.19
N GLU A 86 -0.15 -1.63 -1.26
CA GLU A 86 -1.44 -1.79 -1.95
C GLU A 86 -1.53 -3.19 -2.57
N GLU A 87 -2.63 -3.89 -2.30
CA GLU A 87 -2.90 -5.20 -2.87
C GLU A 87 -3.76 -5.08 -4.14
N LEU A 88 -3.26 -5.71 -5.19
CA LEU A 88 -3.91 -5.92 -6.47
C LEU A 88 -4.45 -7.34 -6.51
N MET A 89 -5.74 -7.51 -6.78
CA MET A 89 -6.39 -8.82 -6.84
C MET A 89 -6.78 -9.22 -8.26
N GLY A 90 -6.89 -10.53 -8.50
CA GLY A 90 -7.26 -11.08 -9.81
C GLY A 90 -6.14 -11.91 -10.42
N ALA A 91 -6.02 -11.89 -11.76
CA ALA A 91 -5.00 -12.59 -12.53
C ALA A 91 -4.79 -14.03 -12.02
N LYS A 92 -3.53 -14.49 -11.87
CA LYS A 92 -3.22 -15.82 -11.33
C LYS A 92 -3.21 -15.90 -9.80
N GLN A 93 -2.78 -14.83 -9.15
CA GLN A 93 -2.64 -14.68 -7.69
C GLN A 93 -2.83 -13.20 -7.33
N ASN A 94 -3.29 -12.92 -6.11
CA ASN A 94 -3.20 -11.56 -5.58
C ASN A 94 -1.73 -11.17 -5.36
N ARG A 95 -1.43 -9.89 -5.59
CA ARG A 95 -0.09 -9.31 -5.51
C ARG A 95 -0.12 -8.05 -4.67
N VAL A 96 0.97 -7.75 -3.99
CA VAL A 96 1.19 -6.47 -3.31
C VAL A 96 2.39 -5.75 -3.91
N LEU A 97 2.32 -4.44 -4.08
CA LEU A 97 3.46 -3.63 -4.51
C LEU A 97 4.59 -3.67 -3.46
N ASN A 98 5.84 -3.82 -3.92
CA ASN A 98 7.01 -3.85 -3.03
C ASN A 98 7.55 -2.46 -2.67
N THR A 99 7.15 -1.44 -3.43
CA THR A 99 7.60 -0.07 -3.26
C THR A 99 6.57 0.91 -3.83
N SER A 100 6.59 2.17 -3.38
CA SER A 100 5.75 3.21 -3.94
C SER A 100 6.33 3.70 -5.27
N VAL A 101 5.49 3.84 -6.28
CA VAL A 101 5.87 4.26 -7.64
C VAL A 101 4.92 5.34 -8.11
N LEU A 102 5.47 6.46 -8.58
CA LEU A 102 4.71 7.48 -9.29
C LEU A 102 4.84 7.23 -10.80
N VAL A 103 3.78 6.73 -11.42
CA VAL A 103 3.76 6.38 -12.85
C VAL A 103 3.33 7.59 -13.65
N ALA A 104 4.22 8.09 -14.52
CA ALA A 104 3.91 9.24 -15.37
C ALA A 104 2.74 8.95 -16.34
N GLY A 105 2.01 10.00 -16.72
CA GLY A 105 0.92 9.90 -17.70
C GLY A 105 1.38 9.31 -19.02
N GLN A 106 0.50 8.54 -19.66
CA GLN A 106 0.76 7.88 -20.95
C GLN A 106 2.03 7.02 -20.99
N THR A 107 2.42 6.40 -19.87
CA THR A 107 3.60 5.53 -19.80
C THR A 107 3.26 4.10 -19.39
N GLU A 108 4.15 3.19 -19.77
CA GLU A 108 4.16 1.80 -19.30
C GLU A 108 5.40 1.57 -18.43
N VAL A 109 5.21 0.98 -17.26
CA VAL A 109 6.28 0.63 -16.34
C VAL A 109 6.10 -0.80 -15.83
N VAL A 110 7.21 -1.44 -15.49
CA VAL A 110 7.20 -2.73 -14.79
C VAL A 110 7.42 -2.47 -13.31
N VAL A 111 6.51 -2.95 -12.46
CA VAL A 111 6.56 -2.73 -11.02
C VAL A 111 6.85 -4.03 -10.25
N PRO A 112 7.71 -3.97 -9.21
CA PRO A 112 8.04 -5.11 -8.38
C PRO A 112 6.90 -5.41 -7.39
N VAL A 113 6.55 -6.68 -7.28
CA VAL A 113 5.45 -7.17 -6.43
C VAL A 113 5.82 -8.43 -5.67
N SER A 114 5.01 -8.75 -4.64
CA SER A 114 5.04 -10.03 -3.93
C SER A 114 3.66 -10.68 -3.99
N CYS A 115 3.59 -12.00 -4.11
CA CYS A 115 2.33 -12.73 -4.06
C CYS A 115 1.77 -12.76 -2.63
N THR A 116 0.47 -12.49 -2.49
CA THR A 116 -0.27 -12.53 -1.21
C THR A 116 -1.29 -13.66 -1.16
N GLU A 117 -1.27 -14.56 -2.14
CA GLU A 117 -2.13 -15.75 -2.24
C GLU A 117 -1.31 -16.94 -2.76
N GLN A 118 -0.93 -17.88 -1.89
CA GLN A 118 0.01 -18.96 -2.23
C GLN A 118 -0.64 -20.11 -3.02
N GLY A 119 -1.86 -20.50 -2.65
CA GLY A 119 -2.51 -21.74 -3.08
C GLY A 119 -3.30 -21.66 -4.38
N ARG A 120 -3.22 -20.53 -5.10
CA ARG A 120 -3.87 -20.35 -6.40
C ARG A 120 -2.81 -20.10 -7.47
N TRP A 121 -2.90 -20.75 -8.63
CA TRP A 121 -2.11 -20.38 -9.81
C TRP A 121 -2.95 -20.57 -11.07
N GLN A 122 -4.05 -19.82 -11.13
CA GLN A 122 -5.05 -19.90 -12.21
C GLN A 122 -5.68 -18.54 -12.42
N TYR A 123 -5.92 -18.19 -13.69
CA TYR A 123 -6.54 -16.93 -14.06
C TYR A 123 -7.97 -16.84 -13.51
N LYS A 124 -8.27 -15.75 -12.80
CA LYS A 124 -9.63 -15.30 -12.49
C LYS A 124 -10.08 -14.13 -13.35
N SER A 125 -9.13 -13.41 -13.95
CA SER A 125 -9.33 -12.24 -14.81
C SER A 125 -8.06 -12.00 -15.61
N ASP A 126 -8.13 -11.29 -16.73
CA ASP A 126 -6.94 -10.92 -17.52
C ASP A 126 -6.18 -9.73 -16.91
N LYS A 127 -6.87 -8.92 -16.11
CA LYS A 127 -6.36 -7.71 -15.45
C LYS A 127 -6.45 -7.83 -13.93
N PHE A 128 -5.60 -7.10 -13.26
CA PHE A 128 -5.73 -6.86 -11.82
C PHE A 128 -6.74 -5.75 -11.54
N MET A 129 -7.35 -5.81 -10.37
CA MET A 129 -8.27 -4.81 -9.83
C MET A 129 -7.78 -4.40 -8.44
N ASP A 130 -8.27 -3.25 -7.96
CA ASP A 130 -8.05 -2.84 -6.58
C ASP A 130 -8.70 -3.87 -5.64
N SER A 131 -7.93 -4.39 -4.70
CA SER A 131 -8.49 -5.30 -3.70
C SER A 131 -9.20 -4.56 -2.56
N GLY A 132 -8.93 -3.25 -2.40
CA GLY A 132 -9.36 -2.42 -1.28
C GLY A 132 -8.58 -2.69 0.01
N VAL A 133 -7.51 -3.47 -0.05
CA VAL A 133 -6.73 -3.90 1.11
C VAL A 133 -5.30 -3.39 1.02
N MET A 134 -4.85 -2.75 2.10
CA MET A 134 -3.43 -2.52 2.37
C MET A 134 -2.83 -3.70 3.11
N MET A 135 -1.61 -4.08 2.77
CA MET A 135 -0.86 -5.14 3.41
C MET A 135 -0.72 -4.92 4.91
N ALA A 136 -1.07 -5.95 5.69
CA ALA A 136 -1.05 -5.89 7.14
C ALA A 136 0.35 -5.51 7.66
N LYS A 137 0.41 -4.63 8.68
CA LYS A 137 1.64 -4.03 9.21
C LYS A 137 2.78 -5.03 9.41
N MET A 138 2.51 -6.19 10.02
CA MET A 138 3.55 -7.20 10.28
C MET A 138 4.10 -7.82 8.98
N VAL A 139 3.22 -8.09 8.02
CA VAL A 139 3.61 -8.66 6.72
C VAL A 139 4.35 -7.61 5.90
N ARG A 140 3.88 -6.35 5.90
CA ARG A 140 4.55 -5.20 5.26
C ARG A 140 5.96 -5.01 5.83
N SER A 141 6.12 -5.04 7.16
CA SER A 141 7.43 -4.94 7.82
C SER A 141 8.40 -6.06 7.37
N CYS A 142 7.94 -7.31 7.34
CA CYS A 142 8.74 -8.44 6.84
C CYS A 142 9.17 -8.24 5.38
N LYS A 143 8.23 -7.86 4.51
CA LYS A 143 8.50 -7.55 3.10
C LYS A 143 9.53 -6.42 2.96
N SER A 144 9.30 -5.28 3.61
CA SER A 144 10.17 -4.09 3.52
C SER A 144 11.59 -4.36 4.00
N GLN A 145 11.78 -5.23 5.00
CA GLN A 145 13.12 -5.67 5.42
C GLN A 145 13.87 -6.38 4.28
N SER A 146 13.21 -7.33 3.61
CA SER A 146 13.81 -8.06 2.49
C SER A 146 14.05 -7.17 1.26
N VAL A 147 13.12 -6.28 0.93
CA VAL A 147 13.26 -5.29 -0.15
C VAL A 147 14.43 -4.35 0.13
N THR A 148 14.58 -3.87 1.36
CA THR A 148 15.70 -3.01 1.75
C THR A 148 17.04 -3.74 1.59
N GLN A 149 17.08 -5.02 1.95
CA GLN A 149 18.28 -5.84 1.77
C GLN A 149 18.61 -6.02 0.28
N SER A 150 17.61 -6.33 -0.55
CA SER A 150 17.73 -6.47 -2.00
C SER A 150 18.22 -5.18 -2.66
N LEU A 151 17.70 -4.02 -2.26
CA LEU A 151 18.17 -2.72 -2.75
C LEU A 151 19.66 -2.49 -2.46
N ARG A 152 20.11 -2.86 -1.25
CA ARG A 152 21.52 -2.67 -0.84
C ARG A 152 22.49 -3.60 -1.57
N THR A 153 22.08 -4.83 -1.88
CA THR A 153 22.98 -5.86 -2.42
C THR A 153 22.87 -6.06 -3.92
N GLN A 154 21.71 -5.78 -4.50
CA GLN A 154 21.35 -6.15 -5.88
C GLN A 154 20.72 -4.99 -6.67
N SER A 155 20.42 -3.86 -6.03
CA SER A 155 19.71 -2.73 -6.66
C SER A 155 18.35 -3.14 -7.25
N SER A 156 17.71 -4.17 -6.70
CA SER A 156 16.34 -4.57 -7.02
C SER A 156 15.42 -4.35 -5.83
N TYR A 157 14.12 -4.45 -6.08
CA TYR A 157 13.06 -4.28 -5.08
C TYR A 157 12.41 -5.64 -4.76
N ASP A 158 13.20 -6.70 -4.82
CA ASP A 158 12.70 -8.06 -4.63
C ASP A 158 12.47 -8.32 -3.14
N SER A 159 11.36 -8.98 -2.84
CA SER A 159 11.09 -9.47 -1.49
C SER A 159 11.41 -10.95 -1.37
N ASN A 160 11.51 -11.45 -0.13
CA ASN A 160 11.52 -12.88 0.11
C ASN A 160 10.07 -13.43 0.09
N GLN A 161 9.67 -13.98 -1.06
CA GLN A 161 8.32 -14.51 -1.28
C GLN A 161 7.88 -15.55 -0.21
N GLY A 162 8.78 -16.45 0.20
CA GLY A 162 8.49 -17.44 1.22
C GLY A 162 8.26 -16.81 2.59
N ALA A 163 9.05 -15.80 2.95
CA ALA A 163 8.87 -15.05 4.20
C ALA A 163 7.55 -14.25 4.22
N VAL A 164 7.13 -13.70 3.07
CA VAL A 164 5.83 -13.05 2.93
C VAL A 164 4.70 -14.05 3.17
N TRP A 165 4.73 -15.23 2.55
CA TRP A 165 3.71 -16.27 2.77
C TRP A 165 3.67 -16.78 4.20
N ASN A 166 4.83 -17.02 4.82
CA ASN A 166 4.90 -17.41 6.23
C ASN A 166 4.28 -16.32 7.12
N SER A 167 4.55 -15.05 6.84
CA SER A 167 3.96 -13.92 7.58
C SER A 167 2.44 -13.83 7.42
N ILE A 168 1.90 -14.13 6.24
CA ILE A 168 0.45 -14.22 5.99
C ILE A 168 -0.16 -15.41 6.74
N ALA A 169 0.52 -16.56 6.78
CA ALA A 169 0.07 -17.72 7.54
C ALA A 169 0.05 -17.43 9.06
N HIS A 170 1.07 -16.72 9.58
CA HIS A 170 1.08 -16.25 10.96
C HIS A 170 -0.05 -15.24 11.24
N LEU A 171 -0.29 -14.30 10.34
CA LEU A 171 -1.41 -13.36 10.43
C LEU A 171 -2.74 -14.12 10.52
N SER A 172 -2.99 -15.04 9.59
CA SER A 172 -4.21 -15.85 9.52
C SER A 172 -4.43 -16.66 10.81
N THR A 173 -3.36 -17.24 11.36
CA THR A 173 -3.41 -17.97 12.64
C THR A 173 -3.78 -17.05 13.80
N ASN A 174 -3.17 -15.86 13.87
CA ASN A 174 -3.42 -14.90 14.95
C ASN A 174 -4.84 -14.31 14.92
N THR A 175 -5.44 -14.21 13.74
CA THR A 175 -6.81 -13.72 13.55
C THR A 175 -7.85 -14.84 13.47
N SER A 176 -7.43 -16.11 13.64
CA SER A 176 -8.29 -17.29 13.46
C SER A 176 -9.04 -17.32 12.12
N SER A 177 -8.44 -16.77 11.07
CA SER A 177 -9.02 -16.69 9.72
C SER A 177 -8.56 -17.87 8.87
N TYR A 178 -9.41 -18.31 7.94
CA TYR A 178 -9.10 -19.41 7.03
C TYR A 178 -9.27 -19.02 5.56
N SER A 179 -8.32 -19.43 4.71
CA SER A 179 -8.42 -19.30 3.27
C SER A 179 -7.89 -20.57 2.59
N PRO A 180 -8.67 -21.25 1.72
CA PRO A 180 -8.18 -22.42 0.98
C PRO A 180 -6.92 -22.12 0.15
N THR A 181 -6.77 -20.88 -0.32
CA THR A 181 -5.63 -20.44 -1.12
C THR A 181 -4.58 -19.66 -0.33
N GLY A 182 -4.76 -19.50 0.99
CA GLY A 182 -3.88 -18.65 1.81
C GLY A 182 -3.85 -17.18 1.38
N ALA A 183 -4.98 -16.63 0.90
CA ALA A 183 -5.09 -15.24 0.47
C ALA A 183 -5.13 -14.29 1.68
N MET A 184 -4.29 -13.26 1.68
CA MET A 184 -4.29 -12.24 2.73
C MET A 184 -5.64 -11.50 2.81
N LYS A 185 -6.26 -11.17 1.68
CA LYS A 185 -7.58 -10.50 1.63
C LYS A 185 -8.66 -11.23 2.45
N ALA A 186 -8.64 -12.56 2.47
CA ALA A 186 -9.62 -13.34 3.22
C ALA A 186 -9.54 -13.09 4.75
N VAL A 187 -8.37 -12.70 5.26
CA VAL A 187 -8.21 -12.27 6.67
C VAL A 187 -9.03 -11.01 6.93
N TYR A 188 -8.94 -10.02 6.05
CA TYR A 188 -9.68 -8.77 6.19
C TYR A 188 -11.18 -8.99 6.07
N GLU A 189 -11.62 -9.79 5.09
CA GLU A 189 -13.04 -10.14 4.91
C GLU A 189 -13.63 -10.83 6.14
N GLN A 190 -12.88 -11.74 6.79
CA GLN A 190 -13.32 -12.44 8.00
C GLN A 190 -13.23 -11.59 9.27
N SER A 191 -12.42 -10.54 9.27
CA SER A 191 -12.28 -9.59 10.40
C SER A 191 -13.09 -8.31 10.23
N GLU A 192 -13.94 -8.19 9.19
CA GLU A 192 -14.68 -6.95 8.91
C GLU A 192 -15.55 -6.48 10.08
N SER A 193 -16.17 -7.42 10.82
CA SER A 193 -16.96 -7.09 12.01
C SER A 193 -16.14 -6.44 13.13
N ASP A 194 -14.85 -6.79 13.23
CA ASP A 194 -13.94 -6.23 14.23
C ASP A 194 -13.36 -4.89 13.75
N LEU A 195 -13.19 -4.73 12.43
CA LEU A 195 -12.58 -3.56 11.81
C LEU A 195 -13.55 -2.40 11.59
N ILE A 196 -14.85 -2.69 11.38
CA ILE A 196 -15.85 -1.65 11.08
C ILE A 196 -15.93 -0.59 12.19
N GLY A 197 -15.87 -0.99 13.45
CA GLY A 197 -15.89 -0.06 14.59
C GLY A 197 -14.69 0.89 14.59
N TYR A 198 -13.50 0.42 14.21
CA TYR A 198 -12.32 1.28 14.04
C TYR A 198 -12.51 2.23 12.85
N ARG A 199 -12.97 1.73 11.69
CA ARG A 199 -13.16 2.55 10.48
C ARG A 199 -14.15 3.68 10.71
N GLU A 200 -15.28 3.40 11.36
CA GLU A 200 -16.32 4.39 11.66
C GLU A 200 -15.89 5.40 12.74
N SER A 201 -15.01 5.00 13.65
CA SER A 201 -14.53 5.87 14.73
C SER A 201 -13.42 6.82 14.31
N PHE A 202 -12.87 6.66 13.09
CA PHE A 202 -11.79 7.49 12.55
C PHE A 202 -12.17 8.25 11.28
N PRO A 203 -13.22 9.08 11.28
CA PRO A 203 -13.57 9.89 10.11
C PRO A 203 -12.43 10.82 9.68
N LEU A 204 -12.33 11.03 8.36
CA LEU A 204 -11.38 11.97 7.78
C LEU A 204 -11.67 13.40 8.24
N VAL A 205 -10.59 14.13 8.53
CA VAL A 205 -10.65 15.56 8.84
C VAL A 205 -10.40 16.37 7.56
N LYS A 206 -11.13 17.48 7.38
CA LYS A 206 -10.91 18.37 6.24
C LYS A 206 -9.45 18.84 6.20
N GLY A 207 -8.80 18.69 5.03
CA GLY A 207 -7.40 19.07 4.82
C GLY A 207 -6.39 18.11 5.43
N GLN A 208 -6.81 16.90 5.82
CA GLN A 208 -5.93 15.84 6.29
C GLN A 208 -5.02 15.36 5.14
N ARG A 209 -3.70 15.42 5.37
CA ARG A 209 -2.63 14.99 4.45
C ARG A 209 -1.82 13.81 4.98
N GLY A 210 -2.12 13.39 6.21
CA GLY A 210 -1.43 12.31 6.85
C GLY A 210 -2.06 11.95 8.18
N VAL A 211 -1.41 11.03 8.86
CA VAL A 211 -1.91 10.45 10.09
C VAL A 211 -0.76 9.87 10.91
N LEU A 212 -0.83 10.03 12.22
CA LEU A 212 -0.03 9.27 13.17
C LEU A 212 -0.94 8.25 13.87
N PHE A 213 -0.42 7.04 14.06
CA PHE A 213 -1.11 5.95 14.73
C PHE A 213 -0.44 5.64 16.07
N PHE A 214 -1.24 5.44 17.10
CA PHE A 214 -0.80 4.99 18.41
C PHE A 214 -1.63 3.76 18.84
N ILE A 215 -0.96 2.75 19.38
CA ILE A 215 -1.59 1.54 19.92
C ILE A 215 -1.20 1.42 21.39
N SER A 216 -2.20 1.39 22.27
CA SER A 216 -2.03 1.38 23.72
C SER A 216 -1.09 2.49 24.21
N GLY A 217 -1.23 3.68 23.64
CA GLY A 217 -0.40 4.86 23.96
C GLY A 217 1.00 4.86 23.34
N SER A 218 1.42 3.80 22.63
CA SER A 218 2.73 3.72 21.98
C SER A 218 2.64 4.10 20.50
N PHE A 219 3.58 4.90 20.00
CA PHE A 219 3.67 5.23 18.58
C PHE A 219 3.81 3.96 17.73
N ALA A 220 2.90 3.78 16.78
CA ALA A 220 2.80 2.57 15.97
C ALA A 220 3.20 2.80 14.50
N GLY A 221 3.12 4.03 14.02
CA GLY A 221 3.51 4.42 12.66
C GLY A 221 2.89 5.74 12.22
N SER A 222 3.22 6.16 11.01
CA SER A 222 2.69 7.37 10.39
C SER A 222 2.67 7.23 8.88
N GLU A 223 1.73 7.89 8.23
CA GLU A 223 1.69 8.03 6.78
C GLU A 223 1.43 9.50 6.44
N ILE A 224 2.19 10.04 5.48
CA ILE A 224 2.11 11.43 5.06
C ILE A 224 2.22 11.44 3.54
N LEU A 225 1.27 12.10 2.89
CA LEU A 225 1.25 12.31 1.45
C LEU A 225 1.48 13.79 1.13
N SER A 226 2.10 14.06 -0.02
CA SER A 226 2.41 15.41 -0.47
C SER A 226 1.16 16.23 -0.79
N ARG A 227 0.03 15.56 -1.08
CA ARG A 227 -1.32 16.11 -1.21
C ARG A 227 -2.28 15.07 -0.66
#